data_AF-A0A2X2V4F8-F1
#
_entry.id   AF-A0A2X2V4F8-F1
#
_cell.length_a   1.000
_cell.length_b   1.000
_cell.length_c   1.000
_cell.angle_alpha   90.00
_cell.angle_beta   90.00
_cell.angle_gamma   90.00
#
_symmetry.space_group_name_H-M   'P 1'
#
loop_
_entity.id
_entity.type
_entity.pdbx_description
1 polymer ?
#
loop_
_entity_poly.entity_id
_entity_poly.type
_entity_poly.pdbx_seq_one_letter_code
_entity_poly.pdbx_strand_id
1 'polypeptide(L)'
;MFYAGIGYTERFPDYWEFFSPTYGPGGSADVFDNVKTEKTTQLDIGAQYTGKRLNGWVSAYIGRVNDFILFRYDPHPSPYKSG
;
A
#
# COMPACT_ATOMS: atom_id res chain seq x y z
N MET A 1 -21.91 -20.56 -1.10
CA MET A 1 -20.76 -20.38 -2.00
C MET A 1 -19.52 -20.16 -1.14
N PHE A 2 -18.40 -20.81 -1.45
CA PHE A 2 -17.11 -20.53 -0.82
C PHE A 2 -16.15 -20.04 -1.89
N TYR A 3 -15.22 -19.17 -1.52
CA TYR A 3 -14.13 -18.74 -2.39
C TYR A 3 -12.82 -18.66 -1.61
N ALA A 4 -11.73 -18.91 -2.34
CA ALA A 4 -10.37 -18.64 -1.91
C ALA A 4 -9.57 -18.16 -3.12
N GLY A 5 -8.77 -17.12 -2.94
CA GLY A 5 -7.98 -16.51 -4.00
C GLY A 5 -6.62 -16.05 -3.48
N ILE A 6 -5.60 -16.15 -4.33
CA ILE A 6 -4.29 -15.56 -4.09
C ILE A 6 -4.04 -14.50 -5.17
N GLY A 7 -3.60 -13.32 -4.74
CA GLY A 7 -3.28 -12.20 -5.61
C GLY A 7 -1.83 -11.76 -5.43
N TYR A 8 -1.21 -11.36 -6.53
CA TYR A 8 0.04 -10.61 -6.54
C TYR A 8 -0.15 -9.35 -7.36
N THR A 9 0.26 -8.21 -6.84
CA THR A 9 0.14 -6.92 -7.51
C THR A 9 1.37 -6.09 -7.28
N GLU A 10 1.83 -5.43 -8.34
CA GLU A 10 2.88 -4.44 -8.29
C GLU A 10 2.28 -3.07 -8.62
N ARG A 11 2.50 -2.10 -7.74
CA ARG A 11 2.03 -0.72 -7.91
C ARG A 11 3.23 0.19 -8.11
N PHE A 12 3.33 0.75 -9.31
CA PHE A 12 4.32 1.79 -9.60
C PHE A 12 4.04 3.02 -8.72
N PRO A 13 5.08 3.68 -8.16
CA PRO A 13 4.86 4.85 -7.32
C PRO A 13 4.11 5.94 -8.08
N ASP A 14 3.23 6.65 -7.39
CA ASP A 14 2.41 7.69 -7.99
C ASP A 14 3.05 9.09 -7.90
N TYR A 15 2.36 10.08 -8.47
CA TYR A 15 2.82 11.46 -8.50
C TYR A 15 3.15 12.01 -7.10
N TRP A 16 2.33 11.69 -6.10
CA TRP A 16 2.54 12.24 -4.76
C TRP A 16 3.76 11.63 -4.10
N GLU A 17 4.02 10.36 -4.35
CA GLU A 17 5.17 9.61 -3.83
C GLU A 17 6.50 10.07 -4.42
N PHE A 18 6.50 10.62 -5.64
CA PHE A 18 7.69 11.20 -6.26
C PHE A 18 7.94 12.66 -5.90
N PHE A 19 6.90 13.50 -5.89
CA PHE A 19 7.08 14.95 -5.92
C PHE A 19 6.71 15.68 -4.62
N SER A 20 5.94 15.05 -3.73
CA SER A 20 5.55 15.66 -2.46
C SER A 20 6.67 15.66 -1.39
N PRO A 21 7.46 14.59 -1.23
CA PRO A 21 8.42 14.54 -0.12
C PRO A 21 9.58 15.50 -0.37
N THR A 22 10.05 16.13 0.71
CA THR A 22 11.23 17.01 0.65
C THR A 22 12.52 16.21 0.43
N TYR A 23 12.53 14.94 0.86
CA TYR A 23 13.67 14.04 0.76
C TYR A 23 13.21 12.65 0.33
N GLY A 24 14.03 11.97 -0.47
CA GLY A 24 13.86 10.58 -0.83
C GLY A 24 14.28 9.61 0.28
N PRO A 25 14.18 8.29 0.02
CA PRO A 25 14.60 7.25 0.94
C PRO A 25 16.04 7.47 1.45
N GLY A 26 16.24 7.38 2.77
CA GLY A 26 17.57 7.57 3.38
C GLY A 26 18.04 9.03 3.46
N GLY A 27 17.17 10.01 3.17
CA GLY A 27 17.52 11.43 3.22
C GLY A 27 18.16 11.96 1.93
N SER A 28 18.07 11.21 0.83
CA SER A 28 18.54 11.67 -0.48
C SER A 28 17.74 12.88 -0.96
N ALA A 29 18.36 13.76 -1.75
CA ALA A 29 17.61 14.81 -2.47
C ALA A 29 16.77 14.21 -3.61
N ASP A 30 17.23 13.09 -4.19
CA ASP A 30 16.56 12.44 -5.31
C ASP A 30 15.57 11.37 -4.83
N VAL A 31 14.29 11.73 -4.89
CA VAL A 31 13.15 10.84 -4.64
C VAL A 31 12.89 9.95 -5.87
N PHE A 32 13.09 10.49 -7.07
CA PHE A 32 12.70 9.88 -8.35
C PHE A 32 13.41 8.56 -8.64
N ASP A 33 14.70 8.47 -8.33
CA ASP A 33 15.51 7.28 -8.62
C ASP A 33 15.43 6.20 -7.53
N ASN A 34 14.85 6.49 -6.37
CA ASN A 34 15.04 5.66 -5.18
C ASN A 34 13.74 5.05 -4.61
N VAL A 35 12.56 5.55 -4.99
CA VAL A 35 11.29 4.92 -4.57
C VAL A 35 11.03 3.68 -5.44
N LYS A 36 10.94 2.53 -4.79
CA LYS A 36 10.68 1.24 -5.44
C LYS A 36 9.18 1.02 -5.62
N THR A 37 8.84 0.23 -6.63
CA THR A 37 7.49 -0.34 -6.80
C THR A 37 7.05 -1.12 -5.56
N GLU A 38 5.85 -0.83 -5.08
CA GLU A 38 5.23 -1.51 -3.95
C GLU A 38 4.62 -2.85 -4.41
N LYS A 39 4.89 -3.93 -3.68
CA LYS A 39 4.50 -5.29 -4.09
C LYS A 39 3.63 -5.93 -3.02
N THR A 40 2.41 -6.28 -3.37
CA THR A 40 1.45 -6.90 -2.45
C THR A 40 1.18 -8.33 -2.86
N THR A 41 1.40 -9.27 -1.94
CA THR A 41 0.86 -10.63 -2.02
C THR A 41 -0.28 -10.74 -1.02
N GLN A 42 -1.46 -11.15 -1.48
CA GLN A 42 -2.65 -11.27 -0.63
C GLN A 42 -3.30 -12.63 -0.82
N LEU A 43 -3.77 -13.21 0.29
CA LEU A 43 -4.66 -14.37 0.30
C LEU A 43 -6.02 -13.89 0.81
N ASP A 44 -7.06 -14.14 0.02
CA ASP A 44 -8.45 -13.79 0.31
C ASP A 44 -9.30 -15.05 0.41
N ILE A 45 -10.15 -15.12 1.43
CA ILE A 45 -11.12 -16.20 1.60
C ILE A 45 -12.49 -15.64 1.97
N GLY A 46 -13.54 -16.36 1.63
CA GLY A 46 -14.86 -16.01 2.10
C GLY A 46 -15.93 -17.05 1.80
N ALA A 47 -17.08 -16.82 2.42
CA ALA A 47 -18.25 -17.65 2.30
C ALA A 47 -19.51 -16.79 2.23
N GLN A 48 -20.48 -17.25 1.46
CA GLN A 48 -21.81 -16.67 1.40
C GLN A 48 -22.86 -17.77 1.54
N TYR A 49 -23.85 -17.50 2.37
CA TYR A 49 -25.04 -18.32 2.59
C TYR A 49 -26.28 -17.53 2.22
N THR A 50 -27.12 -18.13 1.37
CA THR A 50 -28.42 -17.58 0.98
C THR A 50 -29.48 -18.61 1.29
N GLY A 51 -30.43 -18.27 2.16
CA GLY A 51 -31.48 -19.15 2.63
C GLY A 51 -32.83 -18.43 2.68
N LYS A 52 -33.90 -19.16 2.99
CA LYS A 52 -35.27 -18.61 2.98
C LYS A 52 -35.54 -17.58 4.07
N ARG A 53 -34.82 -17.64 5.19
CA ARG A 53 -35.01 -16.79 6.38
C ARG A 53 -33.75 -16.06 6.82
N LEU A 54 -32.60 -16.46 6.30
CA LEU A 54 -31.30 -15.92 6.68
C LEU A 54 -30.42 -15.86 5.45
N ASN A 55 -29.80 -14.70 5.25
CA ASN A 55 -28.73 -14.49 4.29
C ASN A 55 -27.54 -13.91 5.06
N GLY A 56 -26.34 -14.36 4.74
CA GLY A 56 -25.13 -13.93 5.42
C GLY A 56 -23.90 -14.19 4.59
N TRP A 57 -22.85 -13.43 4.86
CA TRP A 57 -21.57 -13.58 4.21
C TRP A 57 -20.46 -13.23 5.20
N VAL A 58 -19.27 -13.77 4.94
CA VAL A 58 -18.06 -13.49 5.69
C VAL A 58 -16.88 -13.52 4.73
N SER A 59 -15.95 -12.62 4.93
CA SER A 59 -14.69 -12.56 4.17
C SER A 59 -13.55 -12.20 5.12
N ALA A 60 -12.36 -12.69 4.79
CA ALA A 60 -11.12 -12.39 5.50
C ALA A 60 -9.96 -12.37 4.51
N TYR A 61 -8.91 -11.61 4.84
CA TYR A 61 -7.69 -11.56 4.05
C TYR A 61 -6.46 -11.53 4.95
N ILE A 62 -5.34 -12.04 4.41
CA ILE A 62 -4.01 -11.86 4.97
C ILE A 62 -3.07 -11.42 3.85
N GLY A 63 -2.37 -10.31 4.07
CA GLY A 63 -1.53 -9.69 3.06
C GLY A 63 -0.12 -9.40 3.57
N ARG A 64 0.85 -9.49 2.67
CA ARG A 64 2.23 -9.00 2.87
C ARG A 64 2.54 -7.97 1.79
N VAL A 65 2.89 -6.76 2.23
CA VAL A 65 3.35 -5.69 1.36
C VAL A 65 4.86 -5.52 1.51
N ASN A 66 5.59 -5.71 0.42
CA ASN A 66 7.02 -5.46 0.36
C ASN A 66 7.26 -4.09 -0.29
N ASP A 67 8.31 -3.40 0.15
CA ASP A 67 8.64 -2.05 -0.30
C ASP A 67 7.49 -1.04 -0.06
N PHE A 68 6.79 -1.15 1.08
CA PHE A 68 5.66 -0.26 1.42
C PHE A 68 6.09 1.21 1.43
N ILE A 69 5.42 2.03 0.62
CA ILE A 69 5.77 3.43 0.47
C ILE A 69 5.11 4.21 1.61
N LEU A 70 5.93 4.85 2.45
CA LEU A 70 5.46 5.63 3.59
C LEU A 70 6.22 6.94 3.71
N PHE A 71 5.52 7.97 4.18
CA PHE A 71 6.11 9.27 4.48
C PHE A 71 6.56 9.30 5.94
N ARG A 72 7.79 9.75 6.18
CA ARG A 72 8.28 10.08 7.52
C ARG A 72 8.35 11.59 7.65
N TYR A 73 7.75 12.12 8.70
CA TYR A 73 7.74 13.54 8.99
C TYR A 73 8.80 13.84 10.05
N ASP A 74 9.69 14.78 9.73
CA ASP A 74 10.60 15.36 10.71
C ASP A 74 9.97 16.64 11.27
N PRO A 75 9.86 16.79 12.60
CA PRO A 75 9.36 18.03 13.21
C PRO A 75 10.31 19.22 13.02
N HIS A 76 11.58 18.99 12.64
CA HIS A 76 12.51 20.06 12.31
C HIS A 76 12.27 20.52 10.87
N PRO A 77 12.07 21.84 10.66
CA PRO A 77 11.88 22.37 9.32
C PRO A 77 13.13 22.13 8.47
N SER A 78 12.92 21.58 7.29
CA SER A 78 13.98 21.40 6.30
C SER A 78 14.52 22.77 5.87
N PRO A 79 15.85 22.96 5.83
CA PRO A 79 16.45 24.19 5.31
C PRO A 79 16.25 24.37 3.79
N TYR A 80 15.75 23.34 3.09
CA TYR A 80 15.59 23.31 1.63
C TYR A 80 14.16 23.60 1.15
N LYS A 81 13.15 23.63 2.03
CA LYS A 81 11.80 24.13 1.72
C LYS A 81 11.57 25.48 2.40
N SER A 82 12.33 26.48 1.97
CA SER A 82 12.00 27.89 2.17
C SER A 82 11.43 28.41 0.85
N GLY A 83 10.11 28.45 0.76
CA GLY A 83 9.33 28.96 -0.36
C GLY A 83 7.89 29.16 0.08
#